data_AF-F2D137-F1
#
_entry.id   AF-F2D137-F1
#
_cell.length_a   1.000
_cell.length_b   1.000
_cell.length_c   1.000
_cell.angle_alpha   90.00
_cell.angle_beta   90.00
_cell.angle_gamma   90.00
#
_symmetry.space_group_name_H-M   'P 1'
#
loop_
_entity.id
_entity.type
_entity.pdbx_description
1 polymer ?
#
loop_
_entity_poly.entity_id
_entity_poly.type
_entity_poly.pdbx_seq_one_letter_code
_entity_poly.pdbx_strand_id
1 'polypeptide(L)'
;MSKRTGPPKHQNSYAWKPNLGRKINETEPGGRFRPLSEITGVCQRCRDQIDWKRKYGKYKPIVEPAKCQKCSKRNVRQAYHNVCTGCSKELGICAKCCTSVKQLVGRDAEEEDSERKALEEAIRYARERERRTLIRLMNKNKDEESGPSVPKIADRDREGDLFPVASLDEYAEQAVQKDESDEEDARDFVKD
;
A
#
# COMPACT_ATOMS: atom_id res chain seq x y z
N MET A 1 -42.79 -25.84 7.27
CA MET A 1 -41.90 -24.94 8.05
C MET A 1 -41.52 -23.77 7.16
N SER A 2 -42.17 -22.60 7.29
CA SER A 2 -41.81 -21.43 6.47
C SER A 2 -40.42 -20.94 6.85
N LYS A 3 -39.49 -20.91 5.88
CA LYS A 3 -38.17 -20.33 6.08
C LYS A 3 -38.35 -18.82 6.25
N ARG A 4 -38.11 -18.30 7.45
CA ARG A 4 -38.07 -16.86 7.68
C ARG A 4 -36.95 -16.27 6.82
N THR A 5 -37.33 -15.55 5.78
CA THR A 5 -36.43 -14.84 4.86
C THR A 5 -36.37 -13.38 5.29
N GLY A 6 -35.17 -12.90 5.59
CA GLY A 6 -34.94 -11.51 5.96
C GLY A 6 -33.97 -11.36 7.14
N PRO A 7 -33.41 -10.17 7.34
CA PRO A 7 -32.57 -9.88 8.49
C PRO A 7 -33.35 -10.03 9.80
N PRO A 8 -32.68 -10.26 10.93
CA PRO A 8 -33.34 -10.29 12.24
C PRO A 8 -34.11 -9.00 12.51
N LYS A 9 -35.37 -9.11 12.97
CA LYS A 9 -36.22 -7.95 13.34
C LYS A 9 -35.55 -7.02 14.35
N HIS A 10 -34.73 -7.58 15.23
CA HIS A 10 -33.96 -6.84 16.24
C HIS A 10 -32.48 -6.99 15.89
N GLN A 11 -31.91 -5.99 15.23
CA GLN A 11 -30.48 -5.95 14.93
C GLN A 11 -29.73 -5.29 16.08
N ASN A 12 -28.53 -5.79 16.40
CA ASN A 12 -27.67 -5.16 17.40
C ASN A 12 -27.16 -3.83 16.87
N SER A 13 -27.37 -2.76 17.64
CA SER A 13 -26.79 -1.43 17.37
C SER A 13 -25.31 -1.33 17.75
N TYR A 14 -24.86 -2.14 18.71
CA TYR A 14 -23.48 -2.16 19.19
C TYR A 14 -22.85 -3.55 19.03
N ALA A 15 -21.60 -3.58 18.55
CA ALA A 15 -20.83 -4.81 18.50
C ALA A 15 -20.42 -5.23 19.91
N TRP A 16 -20.66 -6.50 20.25
CA TRP A 16 -20.24 -7.07 21.53
C TRP A 16 -18.71 -7.07 21.63
N LYS A 17 -18.18 -6.52 22.73
CA LYS A 17 -16.75 -6.46 23.02
C LYS A 17 -16.43 -7.47 24.13
N PRO A 18 -15.69 -8.56 23.84
CA PRO A 18 -15.45 -9.65 24.80
C PRO A 18 -14.75 -9.20 26.09
N ASN A 19 -13.83 -8.24 25.98
CA ASN A 19 -13.04 -7.75 27.11
C ASN A 19 -13.52 -6.39 27.63
N LEU A 20 -14.78 -6.03 27.38
CA LEU A 20 -15.32 -4.76 27.89
C LEU A 20 -15.28 -4.75 29.42
N GLY A 21 -14.56 -3.77 29.99
CA GLY A 21 -14.43 -3.61 31.44
C GLY A 21 -13.37 -4.49 32.13
N ARG A 22 -12.63 -5.34 31.40
CA ARG A 22 -11.45 -6.04 31.95
C ARG A 22 -10.18 -5.26 31.63
N LYS A 23 -9.36 -4.98 32.64
CA LYS A 23 -8.00 -4.48 32.43
C LYS A 23 -7.17 -5.62 31.84
N ILE A 24 -6.79 -5.50 30.58
CA ILE A 24 -5.88 -6.45 29.92
C ILE A 24 -4.46 -5.97 30.20
N ASN A 25 -3.59 -6.86 30.68
CA ASN A 25 -2.18 -6.54 30.81
C ASN A 25 -1.58 -6.30 29.42
N GLU A 26 -0.89 -5.18 29.22
CA GLU A 26 -0.41 -4.78 27.88
C GLU A 26 0.60 -5.77 27.27
N THR A 27 1.20 -6.63 28.10
CA THR A 27 2.17 -7.68 27.76
C THR A 27 1.53 -8.98 27.27
N GLU A 28 0.23 -9.19 27.49
CA GLU A 28 -0.46 -10.41 27.05
C GLU A 28 -0.63 -10.47 25.51
N PRO A 29 -0.70 -11.68 24.91
CA PRO A 29 -0.94 -11.83 23.47
C PRO A 29 -2.24 -11.14 23.02
N GLY A 30 -2.13 -10.15 22.12
CA GLY A 30 -3.23 -9.30 21.70
C GLY A 30 -3.32 -7.97 22.45
N GLY A 31 -2.42 -7.72 23.40
CA GLY A 31 -2.18 -6.41 24.00
C GLY A 31 -1.33 -5.50 23.11
N ARG A 32 -1.15 -4.25 23.54
CA ARG A 32 -0.44 -3.21 22.79
C ARG A 32 1.01 -3.58 22.46
N PHE A 33 1.71 -4.22 23.40
CA PHE A 33 3.12 -4.57 23.24
C PHE A 33 3.36 -5.95 22.61
N ARG A 34 2.31 -6.78 22.52
CA ARG A 34 2.40 -8.13 21.94
C ARG A 34 1.23 -8.40 20.99
N PRO A 35 1.17 -7.71 19.84
CA PRO A 35 0.10 -7.90 18.88
C PRO A 35 0.05 -9.34 18.37
N LEU A 36 -1.15 -9.77 17.98
CA LEU A 36 -1.34 -11.07 17.33
C LEU A 36 -0.69 -11.03 15.94
N SER A 37 0.08 -12.07 15.61
CA SER A 37 0.67 -12.20 14.27
C SER A 37 -0.41 -12.16 13.19
N GLU A 38 -0.07 -11.64 12.01
CA GLU A 38 -0.99 -11.69 10.87
C GLU A 38 -1.37 -13.13 10.50
N ILE A 39 -2.58 -13.30 9.98
CA ILE A 39 -3.08 -14.60 9.54
C ILE A 39 -2.66 -14.78 8.09
N THR A 40 -1.72 -15.68 7.84
CA THR A 40 -1.12 -15.90 6.52
C THR A 40 -1.23 -17.38 6.11
N GLY A 41 -1.13 -17.68 4.81
CA GLY A 41 -1.15 -19.05 4.29
C GLY A 41 -2.50 -19.77 4.41
N VAL A 42 -3.60 -19.04 4.57
CA VAL A 42 -4.96 -19.62 4.65
C VAL A 42 -5.89 -19.07 3.58
N CYS A 43 -6.94 -19.81 3.25
CA CYS A 43 -7.99 -19.29 2.37
C CYS A 43 -8.83 -18.23 3.07
N GLN A 44 -9.52 -17.38 2.31
CA GLN A 44 -10.34 -16.28 2.86
C GLN A 44 -11.36 -16.77 3.91
N ARG A 45 -12.07 -17.88 3.62
CA ARG A 45 -13.01 -18.48 4.56
C ARG A 45 -12.37 -18.88 5.88
N CYS A 46 -11.14 -19.40 5.85
CA CYS A 46 -10.42 -19.81 7.06
C CYS A 46 -9.84 -18.61 7.81
N ARG A 47 -9.40 -17.57 7.09
CA ARG A 47 -9.04 -16.29 7.68
C ARG A 47 -10.20 -15.72 8.49
N ASP A 48 -11.38 -15.60 7.88
CA ASP A 48 -12.56 -15.03 8.54
C ASP A 48 -12.93 -15.78 9.82
N GLN A 49 -12.78 -17.11 9.84
CA GLN A 49 -13.00 -17.92 11.04
C GLN A 49 -11.99 -17.63 12.15
N ILE A 50 -10.71 -17.47 11.81
CA ILE A 50 -9.66 -17.15 12.78
C ILE A 50 -9.85 -15.71 13.28
N ASP A 51 -10.11 -14.77 12.37
CA ASP A 51 -10.38 -13.36 12.70
C ASP A 51 -11.61 -13.21 13.61
N TRP A 52 -12.68 -13.96 13.33
CA TRP A 52 -13.83 -14.01 14.23
C TRP A 52 -13.43 -14.50 15.61
N LYS A 53 -12.63 -15.58 15.73
CA LYS A 53 -12.14 -16.03 17.05
C LYS A 53 -11.32 -14.95 17.77
N ARG A 54 -10.50 -14.19 17.05
CA ARG A 54 -9.72 -13.06 17.61
C ARG A 54 -10.65 -11.95 18.11
N LYS A 55 -11.57 -11.49 17.26
CA LYS A 55 -12.53 -10.41 17.56
C LYS A 55 -13.43 -10.73 18.77
N TYR A 56 -13.83 -11.99 18.91
CA TYR A 56 -14.75 -12.45 19.96
C TYR A 56 -14.05 -13.08 21.17
N GLY A 57 -12.72 -12.95 21.31
CA GLY A 57 -11.98 -13.45 22.48
C GLY A 57 -11.96 -14.97 22.63
N LYS A 58 -12.28 -15.72 21.56
CA LYS A 58 -12.28 -17.18 21.51
C LYS A 58 -10.99 -17.76 20.90
N TYR A 59 -10.00 -16.90 20.67
CA TYR A 59 -8.72 -17.27 20.08
C TYR A 59 -7.79 -17.87 21.13
N LYS A 60 -7.31 -19.08 20.88
CA LYS A 60 -6.37 -19.81 21.74
C LYS A 60 -5.01 -19.84 21.03
N PRO A 61 -4.04 -19.00 21.45
CA PRO A 61 -2.70 -19.06 20.89
C PRO A 61 -2.02 -20.38 21.27
N ILE A 62 -1.10 -20.83 20.42
CA ILE A 62 -0.19 -21.92 20.74
C ILE A 62 1.12 -21.33 21.24
N VAL A 63 1.66 -21.87 22.34
CA VAL A 63 2.97 -21.46 22.88
C VAL A 63 4.08 -22.26 22.22
N GLU A 64 3.86 -23.56 22.06
CA GLU A 64 4.78 -24.47 21.38
C GLU A 64 4.33 -24.75 19.94
N PRO A 65 5.29 -25.02 19.03
CA PRO A 65 4.97 -25.41 17.67
C PRO A 65 4.29 -26.80 17.64
N ALA A 66 3.21 -26.88 16.87
CA ALA A 66 2.48 -28.11 16.61
C ALA A 66 3.13 -28.92 15.46
N LYS A 67 2.77 -30.21 15.38
CA LYS A 67 3.22 -31.12 14.33
C LYS A 67 2.50 -30.84 13.01
N CYS A 68 3.25 -30.65 11.93
CA CYS A 68 2.69 -30.48 10.59
C CYS A 68 2.15 -31.81 10.04
N GLN A 69 0.96 -31.79 9.44
CA GLN A 69 0.37 -32.99 8.82
C GLN A 69 1.07 -33.46 7.53
N LYS A 70 1.91 -32.62 6.90
CA LYS A 70 2.59 -32.94 5.64
C LYS A 70 4.04 -33.38 5.85
N CYS A 71 4.86 -32.54 6.47
CA CYS A 71 6.27 -32.88 6.71
C CYS A 71 6.53 -33.57 8.06
N SER A 72 5.51 -33.76 8.90
CA SER A 72 5.62 -34.37 10.24
C SER A 72 6.58 -33.69 11.22
N LYS A 73 7.18 -32.55 10.86
CA LYS A 73 8.05 -31.74 11.73
C LYS A 73 7.20 -30.89 12.69
N ARG A 74 7.71 -30.57 13.88
CA ARG A 74 7.09 -29.63 14.83
C ARG A 74 7.44 -28.19 14.47
N ASN A 75 6.83 -27.67 13.41
CA ASN A 75 7.11 -26.34 12.86
C ASN A 75 5.84 -25.51 12.58
N VAL A 76 4.67 -25.96 13.00
CA VAL A 76 3.43 -25.17 12.89
C VAL A 76 3.38 -24.17 14.04
N ARG A 77 3.72 -22.91 13.76
CA ARG A 77 3.78 -21.82 14.76
C ARG A 77 2.50 -21.00 14.87
N GLN A 78 1.66 -20.99 13.83
CA GLN A 78 0.38 -20.26 13.86
C GLN A 78 -0.73 -21.12 14.46
N ALA A 79 -1.56 -20.54 15.33
CA ALA A 79 -2.68 -21.26 15.94
C ALA A 79 -3.75 -21.61 14.90
N TYR A 80 -4.45 -22.72 15.09
CA TYR A 80 -5.48 -23.26 14.18
C TYR A 80 -4.98 -23.67 12.78
N HIS A 81 -3.67 -23.79 12.60
CA HIS A 81 -3.06 -24.34 11.41
C HIS A 81 -2.76 -25.82 11.63
N ASN A 82 -2.93 -26.63 10.58
CA ASN A 82 -2.63 -28.05 10.55
C ASN A 82 -1.33 -28.33 9.76
N VAL A 83 -0.95 -27.41 8.88
CA VAL A 83 0.21 -27.52 7.99
C VAL A 83 1.12 -26.31 8.24
N CYS A 84 2.44 -26.51 8.13
CA CYS A 84 3.39 -25.42 8.27
C CYS A 84 3.39 -24.51 7.05
N THR A 85 3.96 -23.32 7.19
CA THR A 85 4.04 -22.32 6.12
C THR A 85 4.76 -22.86 4.89
N GLY A 86 5.90 -23.54 5.06
CA GLY A 86 6.64 -24.16 3.94
C GLY A 86 5.79 -25.14 3.12
N CYS A 87 5.16 -26.12 3.79
CA CYS A 87 4.31 -27.10 3.08
C CYS A 87 3.04 -26.48 2.48
N SER A 88 2.52 -25.39 3.07
CA SER A 88 1.37 -24.66 2.51
C SER A 88 1.76 -23.96 1.20
N LYS A 89 2.95 -23.36 1.13
CA LYS A 89 3.50 -22.71 -0.07
C LYS A 89 3.87 -23.72 -1.15
N GLU A 90 4.65 -24.73 -0.81
CA GLU A 90 5.12 -25.76 -1.76
C GLU A 90 3.97 -26.49 -2.45
N LEU A 91 2.87 -26.75 -1.72
CA LEU A 91 1.72 -27.49 -2.24
C LEU A 91 0.56 -26.59 -2.67
N GLY A 92 0.63 -25.27 -2.45
CA GLY A 92 -0.46 -24.33 -2.74
C GLY A 92 -1.76 -24.64 -2.00
N ILE A 93 -1.68 -25.13 -0.76
CA ILE A 93 -2.86 -25.53 0.04
C ILE A 93 -3.08 -24.61 1.23
N CYS A 94 -4.33 -24.44 1.64
CA CYS A 94 -4.65 -23.72 2.86
C CYS A 94 -4.09 -24.43 4.10
N ALA A 95 -3.32 -23.72 4.92
CA ALA A 95 -2.70 -24.28 6.11
C ALA A 95 -3.68 -24.73 7.20
N LYS A 96 -4.96 -24.29 7.16
CA LYS A 96 -6.02 -24.68 8.10
C LYS A 96 -6.88 -25.84 7.58
N CYS A 97 -7.49 -25.71 6.41
CA CYS A 97 -8.42 -26.71 5.89
C CYS A 97 -7.78 -27.73 4.93
N CYS A 98 -6.49 -27.57 4.60
CA CYS A 98 -5.72 -28.44 3.72
C CYS A 98 -6.29 -28.56 2.29
N THR A 99 -7.21 -27.68 1.90
CA THR A 99 -7.80 -27.62 0.56
C THR A 99 -6.90 -26.80 -0.36
N SER A 100 -6.73 -27.21 -1.61
CA SER A 100 -6.08 -26.40 -2.64
C SER A 100 -6.95 -25.20 -2.97
N VAL A 101 -6.35 -24.01 -3.01
CA VAL A 101 -7.06 -22.76 -3.26
C VAL A 101 -6.22 -21.91 -4.20
N LYS A 102 -6.87 -21.21 -5.15
CA LYS A 102 -6.20 -20.35 -6.13
C LYS A 102 -5.43 -19.20 -5.49
N GLN A 103 -5.92 -18.69 -4.36
CA GLN A 103 -5.33 -17.56 -3.65
C GLN A 103 -5.34 -17.83 -2.14
N LEU A 104 -4.15 -17.76 -1.55
CA LEU A 104 -3.96 -17.76 -0.11
C LEU A 104 -3.85 -16.30 0.37
N VAL A 105 -4.28 -16.07 1.61
CA VAL A 105 -4.19 -14.75 2.24
C VAL A 105 -2.85 -14.60 2.94
N GLY A 106 -2.28 -13.39 2.89
CA GLY A 106 -0.99 -13.05 3.46
C GLY A 106 0.09 -13.03 2.38
N ARG A 107 0.82 -11.92 2.30
CA ARG A 107 2.03 -11.81 1.49
C ARG A 107 3.18 -12.51 2.19
N ASP A 108 4.15 -12.92 1.39
CA ASP A 108 5.35 -13.55 1.91
C ASP A 108 6.24 -12.49 2.56
N ALA A 109 6.55 -12.63 3.85
CA ALA A 109 7.39 -11.66 4.56
C ALA A 109 8.76 -11.44 3.89
N GLU A 110 9.29 -12.46 3.21
CA GLU A 110 10.52 -12.36 2.41
C GLU A 110 10.33 -11.52 1.14
N GLU A 111 9.19 -11.65 0.48
CA GLU A 111 8.82 -10.85 -0.68
C GLU A 111 8.65 -9.39 -0.26
N GLU A 112 7.91 -9.13 0.83
CA GLU A 112 7.74 -7.78 1.40
C GLU A 112 9.07 -7.14 1.82
N ASP A 113 9.97 -7.90 2.43
CA ASP A 113 11.29 -7.39 2.80
C ASP A 113 12.17 -7.13 1.58
N SER A 114 12.06 -7.94 0.53
CA SER A 114 12.77 -7.70 -0.73
C SER A 114 12.23 -6.46 -1.46
N GLU A 115 10.91 -6.27 -1.49
CA GLU A 115 10.25 -5.08 -2.03
C GLU A 115 10.69 -3.83 -1.26
N ARG A 116 10.72 -3.91 0.08
CA ARG A 116 11.18 -2.81 0.93
C ARG A 116 12.62 -2.42 0.65
N LYS A 117 13.52 -3.41 0.56
CA LYS A 117 14.94 -3.18 0.23
C LYS A 117 15.11 -2.58 -1.16
N ALA A 118 14.38 -3.10 -2.15
CA ALA A 118 14.40 -2.56 -3.52
C ALA A 118 13.92 -1.10 -3.56
N LEU A 119 12.88 -0.75 -2.79
CA LEU A 119 12.42 0.63 -2.64
C LEU A 119 13.47 1.52 -1.95
N GLU A 120 14.12 1.04 -0.89
CA GLU A 120 15.19 1.77 -0.20
C GLU A 120 16.40 2.00 -1.09
N GLU A 121 16.80 1.00 -1.89
CA GLU A 121 17.86 1.12 -2.88
C GLU A 121 17.48 2.10 -3.99
N ALA A 122 16.25 2.03 -4.51
CA ALA A 122 15.75 2.98 -5.50
C ALA A 122 15.83 4.43 -4.97
N ILE A 123 15.47 4.67 -3.71
CA ILE A 123 15.58 5.99 -3.06
C ILE A 123 17.05 6.43 -2.89
N ARG A 124 17.95 5.48 -2.63
CA ARG A 124 19.38 5.74 -2.44
C ARG A 124 20.05 6.17 -3.75
N TYR A 125 19.72 5.50 -4.86
CA TYR A 125 20.34 5.75 -6.17
C TYR A 125 19.56 6.73 -7.06
N ALA A 126 18.34 7.14 -6.66
CA ALA A 126 17.56 8.17 -7.34
C ALA A 126 18.23 9.55 -7.28
N ARG A 127 17.98 10.38 -8.30
CA ARG A 127 18.40 11.80 -8.28
C ARG A 127 17.67 12.54 -7.16
N GLU A 128 18.24 13.61 -6.63
CA GLU A 128 17.68 14.35 -5.49
C GLU A 128 16.20 14.76 -5.69
N ARG A 129 15.83 15.16 -6.93
CA ARG A 129 14.44 15.47 -7.29
C ARG A 129 13.51 14.27 -7.12
N GLU A 130 13.92 13.12 -7.65
CA GLU A 130 13.19 11.84 -7.62
C GLU A 130 13.11 11.27 -6.20
N ARG A 131 14.23 11.32 -5.48
CA ARG A 131 14.31 10.95 -4.05
C ARG A 131 13.29 11.73 -3.22
N ARG A 132 13.22 13.06 -3.38
CA ARG A 132 12.24 13.91 -2.67
C ARG A 132 10.79 13.62 -3.07
N THR A 133 10.52 13.23 -4.31
CA THR A 133 9.17 12.80 -4.73
C THR A 133 8.79 11.44 -4.13
N LEU A 134 9.71 10.47 -4.13
CA LEU A 134 9.49 9.16 -3.52
C LEU A 134 9.22 9.27 -2.02
N ILE A 135 10.02 10.06 -1.28
CA ILE A 135 9.82 10.29 0.16
C ILE A 135 8.46 10.94 0.43
N ARG A 136 8.05 11.92 -0.40
CA ARG A 136 6.72 12.55 -0.27
C ARG A 136 5.59 11.55 -0.52
N LEU A 137 5.70 10.69 -1.52
CA LEU A 137 4.72 9.63 -1.76
C LEU A 137 4.67 8.63 -0.61
N MET A 138 5.81 8.25 -0.03
CA MET A 138 5.86 7.37 1.14
C MET A 138 5.19 7.98 2.37
N ASN A 139 5.44 9.26 2.65
CA ASN A 139 4.81 9.96 3.76
C ASN A 139 3.32 10.14 3.50
N LYS A 140 2.93 10.51 2.27
CA LYS A 140 1.52 10.59 1.88
C LYS A 140 0.79 9.25 2.08
N ASN A 141 1.38 8.13 1.69
CA ASN A 141 0.78 6.80 1.89
C ASN A 141 0.70 6.40 3.37
N LYS A 142 1.54 6.93 4.25
CA LYS A 142 1.40 6.75 5.71
C LYS A 142 0.24 7.56 6.28
N ASP A 143 -0.05 8.72 5.69
CA ASP A 143 -1.16 9.60 6.11
C ASP A 143 -2.52 9.14 5.53
N GLU A 144 -2.52 8.51 4.35
CA GLU A 144 -3.70 8.03 3.60
C GLU A 144 -4.21 6.64 4.04
N GLU A 145 -3.79 6.10 5.20
CA GLU A 145 -4.55 5.06 5.92
C GLU A 145 -5.94 5.58 6.39
N SER A 146 -6.28 6.81 5.97
CA SER A 146 -7.57 7.51 6.10
C SER A 146 -8.19 7.96 4.75
N GLY A 147 -8.14 7.17 3.68
CA GLY A 147 -9.04 7.30 2.50
C GLY A 147 -8.34 7.43 1.14
N PRO A 148 -9.05 7.29 -0.01
CA PRO A 148 -8.39 7.10 -1.31
C PRO A 148 -8.43 8.34 -2.20
N SER A 149 -7.27 8.74 -2.75
CA SER A 149 -7.23 9.34 -4.08
C SER A 149 -5.90 9.09 -4.79
N VAL A 150 -5.97 8.33 -5.89
CA VAL A 150 -4.89 8.19 -6.88
C VAL A 150 -5.00 9.38 -7.84
N PRO A 151 -4.00 10.28 -7.97
CA PRO A 151 -3.95 11.18 -9.10
C PRO A 151 -3.44 10.38 -10.31
N LYS A 152 -4.28 10.28 -11.35
CA LYS A 152 -3.87 9.84 -12.68
C LYS A 152 -2.85 10.85 -13.21
N ILE A 153 -1.64 10.38 -13.52
CA ILE A 153 -0.71 11.12 -14.36
C ILE A 153 -1.32 11.07 -15.76
N ALA A 154 -2.07 12.10 -16.13
CA ALA A 154 -2.46 12.33 -17.51
C ALA A 154 -1.27 12.96 -18.24
N ASP A 155 -1.02 12.44 -19.44
CA ASP A 155 -0.05 12.90 -20.43
C ASP A 155 -0.07 14.43 -20.57
N ARG A 156 1.11 15.04 -20.48
CA ARG A 156 1.35 16.42 -20.91
C ARG A 156 2.07 16.41 -22.27
N ASP A 157 1.38 15.92 -23.28
CA ASP A 157 1.64 16.35 -24.65
C ASP A 157 0.94 17.70 -24.83
N ARG A 158 1.66 18.77 -24.48
CA ARG A 158 1.35 20.11 -24.95
C ARG A 158 2.66 20.74 -25.40
N GLU A 159 2.94 20.44 -26.65
CA GLU A 159 3.87 21.08 -27.57
C GLU A 159 4.29 22.48 -27.12
N GLY A 160 5.61 22.66 -27.07
CA GLY A 160 6.23 23.96 -26.99
C GLY A 160 6.05 24.69 -28.31
N ASP A 161 5.70 25.96 -28.20
CA ASP A 161 5.98 26.97 -29.21
C ASP A 161 6.47 28.21 -28.45
N LEU A 162 7.78 28.23 -28.22
CA LEU A 162 8.51 29.40 -27.79
C LEU A 162 9.69 29.55 -28.74
N PHE A 163 9.51 30.52 -29.65
CA PHE A 163 10.45 31.17 -30.56
C PHE A 163 10.65 30.53 -31.95
N PRO A 164 10.00 31.08 -33.00
CA PRO A 164 10.41 30.87 -34.38
C PRO A 164 11.56 31.84 -34.68
N VAL A 165 12.79 31.46 -34.36
CA VAL A 165 14.00 32.08 -34.92
C VAL A 165 14.88 30.95 -35.41
N ALA A 166 15.10 30.89 -36.72
CA ALA A 166 15.67 29.72 -37.38
C ALA A 166 17.19 29.59 -37.21
N SER A 167 17.89 30.61 -36.69
CA SER A 167 19.31 30.51 -36.36
C SER A 167 19.75 31.59 -35.37
N LEU A 168 20.82 31.30 -34.63
CA LEU A 168 21.43 32.19 -33.66
C LEU A 168 22.08 33.43 -34.31
N ASP A 169 22.47 33.33 -35.59
CA ASP A 169 23.05 34.42 -36.36
C ASP A 169 22.01 35.50 -36.72
N GLU A 170 20.76 35.10 -36.99
CA GLU A 170 19.68 36.03 -37.34
C GLU A 170 19.27 36.93 -36.15
N TYR A 171 19.44 36.46 -34.92
CA TYR A 171 19.18 37.25 -33.70
C TYR A 171 20.26 38.32 -33.45
N ALA A 172 21.52 38.02 -33.79
CA ALA A 172 22.62 38.96 -33.62
C ALA A 172 22.51 40.14 -34.60
N GLU A 173 22.07 39.90 -35.83
CA GLU A 173 21.90 40.94 -36.84
C GLU A 173 20.73 41.89 -36.53
N GLN A 174 19.63 41.39 -35.96
CA GLN A 174 18.48 42.21 -35.55
C GLN A 174 18.79 43.10 -34.33
N ALA A 175 19.71 42.68 -33.46
CA ALA A 175 20.14 43.49 -32.32
C ALA A 175 20.99 44.69 -32.76
N VAL A 176 21.79 44.55 -33.82
CA VAL A 176 22.65 45.64 -34.34
C VAL A 176 21.84 46.68 -35.12
N GLN A 177 20.80 46.29 -35.86
CA GLN A 177 19.95 47.24 -36.61
C GLN A 177 19.07 48.13 -35.72
N LYS A 178 18.87 47.74 -34.45
CA LYS A 178 18.00 48.48 -33.52
C LYS A 178 18.68 49.68 -32.86
N ASP A 179 20.02 49.73 -32.86
CA ASP A 179 20.77 50.82 -32.25
C ASP A 179 21.04 52.01 -33.23
N GLU A 180 20.81 51.84 -34.55
CA GLU A 180 20.93 52.94 -35.54
C GLU A 180 19.60 53.65 -35.86
N SER A 181 18.43 53.11 -35.48
CA SER A 181 17.12 53.72 -35.81
C SER A 181 16.59 54.72 -34.79
N ASP A 182 17.23 54.88 -33.63
CA ASP A 182 16.74 55.73 -32.54
C ASP A 182 17.20 57.20 -32.63
N GLU A 183 17.98 57.60 -33.65
CA GLU A 183 18.40 59.01 -33.85
C GLU A 183 17.60 59.81 -34.91
N GLU A 184 16.72 59.20 -35.71
CA GLU A 184 16.05 59.92 -36.82
C GLU A 184 14.55 60.26 -36.64
N ASP A 185 13.82 59.66 -35.69
CA ASP A 185 12.35 59.79 -35.63
C ASP A 185 11.80 60.78 -34.59
N ALA A 186 12.64 61.71 -34.10
CA ALA A 186 12.21 62.82 -33.23
C ALA A 186 12.18 64.19 -33.95
N ARG A 187 12.21 64.19 -35.29
CA ARG A 187 11.91 65.38 -36.09
C ARG A 187 10.84 65.03 -37.10
N ASP A 188 9.75 65.79 -37.03
CA ASP A 188 8.80 66.05 -38.12
C ASP A 188 7.53 65.17 -38.15
N PHE A 189 6.48 65.59 -37.42
CA PHE A 189 5.22 65.88 -38.11
C PHE A 189 4.30 66.84 -37.33
N VAL A 190 4.16 68.04 -37.89
CA VAL A 190 3.15 69.09 -37.62
C VAL A 190 1.94 68.87 -38.52
N LYS A 191 0.76 69.37 -38.08
CA LYS A 191 -0.54 69.54 -38.79
C LYS A 191 -1.44 68.30 -38.87
N ASP A 192 -2.75 68.41 -38.68
CA ASP A 192 -3.65 69.56 -38.87
C ASP A 192 -4.38 70.08 -37.61
#